data_AF-A0A259P446-F1
#
_entry.id   AF-A0A259P446-F1
#
_cell.length_a   1.000
_cell.length_b   1.000
_cell.length_c   1.000
_cell.angle_alpha   90.00
_cell.angle_beta   90.00
_cell.angle_gamma   90.00
#
_symmetry.space_group_name_H-M   'P 1'
#
loop_
_entity.id
_entity.type
_entity.pdbx_description
1 polymer ?
#
loop_
_entity_poly.entity_id
_entity_poly.type
_entity_poly.pdbx_seq_one_letter_code
_entity_poly.pdbx_strand_id
1 'polypeptide(L)'
;MVALTTLRQYRLYLFILGYIICLLILDLGGLDLWFASQLYQLQGNQWALQQHWLTELWLHRGMRKLNYVLLLATFLTTLFYLFVDKSNKVRSQAYLALSLSLLSALALVAYFKMITNVACPWDLQLFGGKEPYFSILSARPDYLPYHKCFPAGHASIGYAWGALYYFFKATRPNWRWLGLAAGLSTGAILGLTQQIRGAHFISHDLTTLVLCLLCARLSFNLMVFNRLPTKK
;
A
#
# COMPACT_ATOMS: atom_id res chain seq x y z
N MET A 1 -25.61 -4.94 -20.63
CA MET A 1 -25.14 -5.10 -19.23
C MET A 1 -24.02 -6.14 -19.13
N VAL A 2 -24.17 -7.32 -19.74
CA VAL A 2 -23.14 -8.40 -19.79
C VAL A 2 -21.80 -7.96 -20.41
N ALA A 3 -21.80 -7.21 -21.52
CA ALA A 3 -20.56 -6.76 -22.15
C ALA A 3 -19.70 -5.82 -21.27
N LEU A 4 -20.34 -4.95 -20.47
CA LEU A 4 -19.65 -4.01 -19.59
C LEU A 4 -19.02 -4.70 -18.37
N THR A 5 -19.68 -5.74 -17.84
CA THR A 5 -19.11 -6.58 -16.77
C THR A 5 -17.92 -7.38 -17.27
N THR A 6 -17.99 -7.95 -18.47
CA THR A 6 -16.88 -8.69 -19.09
C THR A 6 -15.66 -7.79 -19.33
N LEU A 7 -15.87 -6.59 -19.89
CA LEU A 7 -14.78 -5.61 -20.08
C LEU A 7 -14.13 -5.19 -18.76
N ARG A 8 -14.92 -5.00 -17.70
CA ARG A 8 -14.42 -4.65 -16.36
C ARG A 8 -13.56 -5.76 -15.75
N GLN A 9 -13.91 -7.00 -16.02
CA GLN A 9 -13.19 -8.19 -15.54
C GLN A 9 -11.88 -8.37 -16.32
N TYR A 10 -11.92 -8.22 -17.64
CA TYR A 10 -10.72 -8.26 -18.49
C TYR A 10 -9.68 -7.20 -18.07
N ARG A 11 -10.11 -5.97 -17.79
CA ARG A 11 -9.22 -4.91 -17.26
C ARG A 11 -8.57 -5.27 -15.92
N LEU A 12 -9.29 -5.98 -15.04
CA LEU A 12 -8.72 -6.45 -13.78
C LEU A 12 -7.67 -7.54 -14.02
N TYR A 13 -7.96 -8.49 -14.91
CA TYR A 13 -7.00 -9.54 -15.26
C TYR A 13 -5.74 -8.99 -15.90
N LEU A 14 -5.87 -8.04 -16.84
CA LEU A 14 -4.71 -7.36 -17.42
C LEU A 14 -3.92 -6.59 -16.36
N PHE A 15 -4.59 -5.94 -15.40
CA PHE A 15 -3.92 -5.25 -14.30
C PHE A 15 -3.13 -6.22 -13.41
N ILE A 16 -3.72 -7.36 -13.02
CA ILE A 16 -3.04 -8.38 -12.21
C ILE A 16 -1.90 -9.03 -12.99
N LEU A 17 -2.10 -9.33 -14.27
CA LEU A 17 -1.06 -9.89 -15.15
C LEU A 17 0.11 -8.90 -15.28
N GLY A 18 -0.18 -7.62 -15.54
CA GLY A 18 0.83 -6.57 -15.59
C GLY A 18 1.60 -6.43 -14.28
N TYR A 19 0.91 -6.50 -13.13
CA TYR A 19 1.55 -6.55 -11.82
C TYR A 19 2.47 -7.76 -11.66
N ILE A 20 2.02 -8.97 -12.01
CA ILE A 20 2.83 -10.19 -11.88
C ILE A 20 4.08 -10.09 -12.76
N ILE A 21 3.94 -9.66 -14.01
CA ILE A 21 5.08 -9.46 -14.92
C ILE A 21 6.06 -8.44 -14.32
N CYS A 22 5.56 -7.32 -13.82
CA CYS A 22 6.40 -6.29 -13.20
C CYS A 22 7.11 -6.82 -11.95
N LEU A 23 6.42 -7.58 -11.10
CA LEU A 23 7.00 -8.22 -9.91
C LEU A 23 8.14 -9.18 -10.29
N LEU A 24 7.94 -10.01 -11.32
CA LEU A 24 8.96 -10.95 -11.78
C LEU A 24 10.19 -10.23 -12.35
N ILE A 25 9.99 -9.15 -13.11
CA ILE A 25 11.09 -8.32 -13.63
C ILE A 25 11.85 -7.65 -12.47
N LEU A 26 11.15 -7.17 -11.45
CA LEU A 26 11.76 -6.50 -10.30
C LEU A 26 12.59 -7.47 -9.44
N ASP A 27 11.98 -8.60 -9.05
CA ASP A 27 12.58 -9.57 -8.13
C ASP A 27 13.55 -10.53 -8.84
N LEU A 28 13.09 -11.26 -9.86
CA LEU A 28 13.90 -12.25 -10.57
C LEU A 28 14.80 -11.63 -11.63
N GLY A 29 14.37 -10.53 -12.24
CA GLY A 29 15.19 -9.76 -13.18
C GLY A 29 16.27 -8.90 -12.51
N GLY A 30 16.30 -8.84 -11.17
CA GLY A 30 17.34 -8.16 -10.40
C GLY A 30 17.25 -6.64 -10.37
N LEU A 31 16.19 -6.03 -10.89
CA LEU A 31 16.04 -4.56 -10.83
C LEU A 31 15.91 -4.05 -9.40
N ASP A 32 15.29 -4.79 -8.49
CA ASP A 32 15.23 -4.42 -7.07
C ASP A 32 16.64 -4.26 -6.47
N LEU A 33 17.51 -5.24 -6.73
CA LEU A 33 18.91 -5.18 -6.31
C LEU A 33 19.66 -4.05 -7.01
N TRP A 34 19.43 -3.85 -8.31
CA TRP A 34 20.05 -2.77 -9.06
C TRP A 34 19.70 -1.40 -8.46
N PHE A 35 18.43 -1.09 -8.29
CA PHE A 35 18.01 0.20 -7.70
C PHE A 35 18.52 0.38 -6.27
N ALA A 36 18.43 -0.65 -5.42
CA ALA A 36 18.96 -0.59 -4.06
C ALA A 36 20.48 -0.36 -4.05
N SER A 37 21.22 -0.99 -4.96
CA SER A 37 22.68 -0.77 -5.10
C SER A 37 23.04 0.66 -5.47
N GLN A 38 22.25 1.30 -6.34
CA GLN A 38 22.45 2.71 -6.69
C GLN A 38 22.23 3.60 -5.46
N LEU A 39 21.13 3.39 -4.72
CA LEU A 39 20.85 4.16 -3.50
C LEU A 39 21.91 3.95 -2.41
N TYR A 40 22.43 2.73 -2.28
CA TYR A 40 23.48 2.39 -1.33
C TYR A 40 24.81 3.07 -1.68
N GLN A 41 25.21 3.03 -2.95
CA GLN A 41 26.42 3.67 -3.46
C GLN A 41 26.35 5.20 -3.35
N LEU A 42 25.21 5.80 -3.68
CA LEU A 42 24.98 7.25 -3.54
C LEU A 42 25.08 7.73 -2.09
N GLN A 43 24.90 6.84 -1.12
CA GLN A 43 25.06 7.12 0.31
C GLN A 43 26.46 6.78 0.85
N GLY A 44 27.42 6.47 -0.04
CA GLY A 44 28.80 6.16 0.33
C GLY A 44 29.01 4.71 0.75
N ASN A 45 28.25 3.78 0.17
CA ASN A 45 28.27 2.35 0.52
C ASN A 45 27.88 2.09 1.98
N GLN A 46 26.86 2.80 2.44
CA GLN A 46 26.23 2.63 3.75
C GLN A 46 24.79 3.18 3.67
N TRP A 47 23.91 2.75 4.56
CA TRP A 47 22.56 3.35 4.69
C TRP A 47 22.60 4.62 5.55
N ALA A 48 23.35 5.63 5.11
CA ALA A 48 23.55 6.89 5.86
C ALA A 48 22.22 7.58 6.25
N LEU A 49 21.17 7.41 5.44
CA LEU A 49 19.86 8.00 5.66
C LEU A 49 18.90 7.09 6.45
N GLN A 50 19.35 5.94 6.97
CA GLN A 50 18.52 5.01 7.76
C GLN A 50 17.95 5.67 9.03
N GLN A 51 18.79 6.43 9.73
CA GLN A 51 18.49 7.10 11.02
C GLN A 51 18.47 8.64 10.90
N HIS A 52 18.49 9.18 9.69
CA HIS A 52 18.46 10.62 9.49
C HIS A 52 17.13 11.20 10.02
N TRP A 53 17.19 12.36 10.68
CA TRP A 53 16.02 12.94 11.37
C TRP A 53 14.79 13.08 10.46
N LEU A 54 14.98 13.46 9.19
CA LEU A 54 13.89 13.60 8.23
C LEU A 54 13.24 12.25 7.90
N THR A 55 14.05 11.23 7.60
CA THR A 55 13.57 9.92 7.15
C THR A 55 13.01 9.09 8.31
N GLU A 56 13.61 9.18 9.49
CA GLU A 56 13.21 8.39 10.66
C GLU A 56 12.16 9.09 11.53
N LEU A 57 12.36 10.36 11.91
CA LEU A 57 11.46 11.04 12.85
C LEU A 57 10.19 11.51 12.14
N TRP A 58 10.31 12.22 11.02
CA TRP A 58 9.16 12.80 10.33
C TRP A 58 8.48 11.81 9.39
N LEU A 59 9.22 11.34 8.39
CA LEU A 59 8.64 10.55 7.31
C LEU A 59 8.30 9.12 7.76
N HIS A 60 9.05 8.53 8.70
CA HIS A 60 8.71 7.22 9.25
C HIS A 60 7.80 7.32 10.49
N ARG A 61 8.29 7.82 11.63
CA ARG A 61 7.50 7.83 12.89
C ARG A 61 6.35 8.83 12.87
N GLY A 62 6.58 10.04 12.36
CA GLY A 62 5.58 11.11 12.31
C GLY A 62 4.39 10.74 11.43
N MET A 63 4.65 10.32 10.19
CA MET A 63 3.59 9.91 9.27
C MET A 63 2.81 8.69 9.76
N ARG A 64 3.45 7.76 10.46
CA ARG A 64 2.76 6.64 11.11
C ARG A 64 1.78 7.13 12.18
N LYS A 65 2.18 8.07 13.04
CA LYS A 65 1.30 8.68 14.05
C LYS A 65 0.16 9.46 13.41
N LEU A 66 0.46 10.27 12.38
CA LEU A 66 -0.56 11.01 11.64
C LEU A 66 -1.61 10.07 11.05
N ASN A 67 -1.19 8.96 10.45
CA ASN A 67 -2.11 7.97 9.91
C ASN A 67 -3.02 7.37 11.00
N TYR A 68 -2.52 7.11 12.22
CA TYR A 68 -3.38 6.66 13.33
C TYR A 68 -4.48 7.66 13.68
N VAL A 69 -4.15 8.95 13.70
CA VAL A 69 -5.13 10.01 13.93
C VAL A 69 -6.18 10.04 12.82
N LEU A 70 -5.75 9.96 11.55
CA LEU A 70 -6.66 9.97 10.40
C LEU A 70 -7.57 8.73 10.35
N LEU A 71 -7.04 7.56 10.69
CA LEU A 71 -7.83 6.32 10.82
C LEU A 71 -8.89 6.46 11.91
N LEU A 72 -8.50 6.96 13.09
CA LEU A 72 -9.42 7.18 14.20
C LEU A 72 -10.52 8.19 13.82
N ALA A 73 -10.15 9.31 13.21
CA ALA A 73 -11.11 10.31 12.74
C ALA A 73 -12.09 9.73 11.71
N THR A 74 -11.60 8.91 10.78
CA THR A 74 -12.43 8.23 9.77
C THR A 74 -13.40 7.23 10.41
N PHE A 75 -12.92 6.47 11.39
CA PHE A 75 -13.73 5.51 12.13
C PHE A 75 -14.83 6.21 12.94
N LEU A 76 -14.50 7.26 13.70
CA LEU A 76 -15.48 8.05 14.46
C LEU A 76 -16.51 8.70 13.53
N THR A 77 -16.08 9.24 12.39
CA THR A 77 -16.99 9.80 11.37
C THR A 77 -17.90 8.72 10.79
N THR A 78 -17.39 7.50 10.61
CA THR A 78 -18.19 6.35 10.17
C THR A 78 -19.27 6.00 11.20
N LEU A 79 -18.93 5.94 12.50
CA LEU A 79 -19.89 5.68 13.56
C LEU A 79 -20.97 6.78 13.62
N PHE A 80 -20.56 8.05 13.50
CA PHE A 80 -21.48 9.19 13.48
C PHE A 80 -22.53 9.05 12.36
N TYR A 81 -22.11 8.78 11.11
CA TYR A 81 -23.05 8.64 9.99
C TYR A 81 -23.83 7.31 9.96
N LEU A 82 -23.42 6.30 10.73
CA LEU A 82 -24.17 5.05 10.85
C LEU A 82 -25.25 5.13 11.92
N PHE A 83 -24.93 5.75 13.05
CA PHE A 83 -25.77 5.69 14.25
C PHE A 83 -26.49 7.00 14.57
N VAL A 84 -25.87 8.15 14.26
CA VAL A 84 -26.39 9.49 14.63
C VAL A 84 -27.07 10.15 13.43
N ASP A 85 -26.31 10.48 12.38
CA ASP A 85 -26.84 11.17 11.20
C ASP A 85 -27.13 10.20 10.05
N LYS A 86 -28.39 9.77 9.96
CA LYS A 86 -28.87 8.84 8.91
C LYS A 86 -29.45 9.56 7.68
N SER A 87 -29.29 10.90 7.58
CA SER A 87 -29.90 11.71 6.52
C SER A 87 -29.44 11.33 5.11
N ASN A 88 -28.21 10.83 4.96
CA ASN A 88 -27.61 10.52 3.67
C ASN A 88 -26.99 9.12 3.64
N LYS A 89 -27.79 8.15 3.18
CA LYS A 89 -27.39 6.74 3.04
C LYS A 89 -26.14 6.55 2.17
N VAL A 90 -25.97 7.34 1.10
CA VAL A 90 -24.80 7.27 0.21
C VAL A 90 -23.54 7.66 0.98
N ARG A 91 -23.61 8.77 1.74
CA ARG A 91 -22.48 9.26 2.54
C ARG A 91 -22.11 8.27 3.65
N SER A 92 -23.11 7.74 4.35
CA SER A 92 -22.92 6.75 5.41
C SER A 92 -22.23 5.48 4.88
N GLN A 93 -22.72 4.94 3.75
CA GLN A 93 -22.10 3.77 3.11
C GLN A 93 -20.71 4.06 2.53
N ALA A 94 -20.45 5.29 2.07
CA ALA A 94 -19.13 5.69 1.59
C ALA A 94 -18.09 5.73 2.73
N TYR A 95 -18.45 6.23 3.92
CA TYR A 95 -17.57 6.18 5.09
C TYR A 95 -17.34 4.75 5.60
N LEU A 96 -18.38 3.92 5.63
CA LEU A 96 -18.23 2.50 5.95
C LEU A 96 -17.31 1.79 4.96
N ALA A 97 -17.47 2.04 3.66
CA ALA A 97 -16.60 1.49 2.61
C ALA A 97 -15.15 1.94 2.77
N LEU A 98 -14.93 3.22 3.10
CA LEU A 98 -13.60 3.79 3.34
C LEU A 98 -12.94 3.11 4.55
N SER A 99 -13.63 3.02 5.68
CA SER A 99 -13.12 2.35 6.90
C SER A 99 -12.77 0.88 6.64
N LEU A 100 -13.63 0.14 5.95
CA LEU A 100 -13.36 -1.26 5.58
C LEU A 100 -12.18 -1.39 4.62
N SER A 101 -12.04 -0.47 3.67
CA SER A 101 -10.90 -0.45 2.75
C SER A 101 -9.59 -0.23 3.50
N LEU A 102 -9.54 0.76 4.39
CA LEU A 102 -8.34 1.08 5.17
C LEU A 102 -7.96 -0.09 6.09
N LEU A 103 -8.93 -0.65 6.81
CA LEU A 103 -8.70 -1.78 7.72
C LEU A 103 -8.22 -3.02 6.95
N SER A 104 -8.91 -3.41 5.88
CA SER A 104 -8.55 -4.60 5.10
C SER A 104 -7.19 -4.45 4.42
N ALA A 105 -6.85 -3.29 3.87
CA ALA A 105 -5.55 -3.04 3.27
C ALA A 105 -4.41 -3.18 4.29
N LEU A 106 -4.52 -2.49 5.44
CA LEU A 106 -3.49 -2.53 6.48
C LEU A 106 -3.37 -3.92 7.10
N ALA A 107 -4.49 -4.61 7.32
CA ALA A 107 -4.50 -5.98 7.85
C ALA A 107 -3.85 -6.98 6.88
N LEU A 108 -4.17 -6.92 5.59
CA LEU A 108 -3.58 -7.82 4.60
C LEU A 108 -2.09 -7.58 4.42
N VAL A 109 -1.64 -6.32 4.39
CA VAL A 109 -0.21 -6.00 4.33
C VAL A 109 0.51 -6.51 5.58
N ALA A 110 -0.06 -6.30 6.77
CA ALA A 110 0.51 -6.82 8.01
C ALA A 110 0.55 -8.36 8.03
N TYR A 111 -0.52 -9.01 7.57
CA TYR A 111 -0.60 -10.47 7.46
C TYR A 111 0.47 -11.03 6.53
N PHE A 112 0.59 -10.50 5.30
CA PHE A 112 1.61 -10.98 4.37
C PHE A 112 3.03 -10.77 4.89
N LYS A 113 3.31 -9.63 5.55
CA LYS A 113 4.60 -9.41 6.22
C LYS A 113 4.94 -10.47 7.26
N MET A 114 3.94 -11.07 7.90
CA MET A 114 4.14 -12.10 8.94
C MET A 114 4.31 -13.51 8.40
N ILE A 115 4.07 -13.75 7.10
CA ILE A 115 4.15 -15.11 6.54
C ILE A 115 5.21 -15.24 5.44
N THR A 116 5.71 -14.13 4.89
CA THR A 116 6.65 -14.14 3.76
C THR A 116 8.11 -14.32 4.16
N ASN A 117 8.50 -13.99 5.39
CA ASN A 117 9.88 -14.08 5.90
C ASN A 117 10.96 -13.42 5.01
N VAL A 118 10.65 -12.29 4.36
CA VAL A 118 11.61 -11.62 3.47
C VAL A 118 12.51 -10.66 4.26
N ALA A 119 13.83 -10.77 4.05
CA ALA A 119 14.86 -9.91 4.63
C ALA A 119 14.77 -8.47 4.10
N CYS A 120 15.18 -7.50 4.92
CA CYS A 120 15.26 -6.10 4.51
C CYS A 120 16.58 -5.87 3.77
N PRO A 121 16.64 -4.96 2.78
CA PRO A 121 17.88 -4.62 2.10
C PRO A 121 19.05 -4.30 3.06
N TRP A 122 18.83 -3.55 4.14
CA TRP A 122 19.86 -3.20 5.12
C TRP A 122 20.42 -4.40 5.89
N ASP A 123 19.72 -5.53 5.90
CA ASP A 123 20.15 -6.75 6.60
C ASP A 123 20.99 -7.63 5.68
N LEU A 124 21.00 -7.37 4.36
CA LEU A 124 21.69 -8.18 3.36
C LEU A 124 23.20 -7.90 3.32
N GLN A 125 24.00 -8.96 3.13
CA GLN A 125 25.46 -8.89 2.96
C GLN A 125 25.88 -7.96 1.81
N LEU A 126 25.08 -7.94 0.72
CA LEU A 126 25.28 -7.03 -0.42
C LEU A 126 25.28 -5.54 -0.03
N PHE A 127 24.64 -5.19 1.09
CA PHE A 127 24.45 -3.82 1.55
C PHE A 127 24.96 -3.61 2.99
N GLY A 128 26.02 -4.34 3.36
CA GLY A 128 26.70 -4.18 4.65
C GLY A 128 26.07 -4.92 5.83
N GLY A 129 25.02 -5.71 5.59
CA GLY A 129 24.38 -6.57 6.57
C GLY A 129 25.02 -7.95 6.71
N LYS A 130 24.27 -8.92 7.22
CA LYS A 130 24.76 -10.28 7.54
C LYS A 130 23.99 -11.40 6.82
N GLU A 131 22.83 -11.10 6.24
CA GLU A 131 21.94 -12.06 5.61
C GLU A 131 22.29 -12.29 4.13
N PRO A 132 22.27 -13.53 3.63
CA PRO A 132 22.29 -13.77 2.19
C PRO A 132 20.97 -13.30 1.55
N TYR A 133 21.04 -12.92 0.28
CA TYR A 133 19.85 -12.55 -0.50
C TYR A 133 19.07 -13.79 -0.96
N PHE A 134 17.75 -13.74 -0.79
CA PHE A 134 16.80 -14.66 -1.40
C PHE A 134 15.71 -13.85 -2.09
N SER A 135 15.29 -14.29 -3.27
CA SER A 135 14.14 -13.72 -3.98
C SER A 135 12.86 -13.89 -3.15
N ILE A 136 11.88 -13.01 -3.36
CA ILE A 136 10.56 -13.04 -2.71
C ILE A 136 9.86 -14.40 -2.91
N LEU A 137 10.11 -15.06 -4.04
CA LEU A 137 9.49 -16.33 -4.40
C LEU A 137 10.27 -17.55 -3.88
N SER A 138 11.42 -17.33 -3.25
CA SER A 138 12.28 -18.39 -2.73
C SER A 138 11.99 -18.64 -1.26
N ALA A 139 11.94 -19.92 -0.87
CA ALA A 139 11.86 -20.29 0.54
C ALA A 139 13.15 -19.90 1.26
N ARG A 140 13.03 -19.19 2.40
CA ARG A 140 14.16 -18.84 3.25
C ARG A 140 14.35 -19.91 4.33
N PRO A 141 15.58 -20.38 4.59
CA PRO A 141 15.82 -21.37 5.63
C PRO A 141 15.42 -20.88 7.03
N ASP A 142 14.82 -21.76 7.83
CA ASP A 142 14.30 -21.42 9.18
C ASP A 142 15.39 -21.14 10.22
N TYR A 143 16.65 -21.52 9.96
CA TYR A 143 17.77 -21.20 10.85
C TYR A 143 18.22 -19.73 10.76
N LEU A 144 17.75 -18.98 9.75
CA LEU A 144 18.05 -17.56 9.60
C LEU A 144 17.07 -16.71 10.43
N PRO A 145 17.52 -15.52 10.89
CA PRO A 145 16.64 -14.53 11.49
C PRO A 145 15.38 -14.25 10.67
N TYR A 146 14.25 -14.19 11.38
CA TYR A 146 12.95 -13.92 10.78
C TYR A 146 12.78 -12.42 10.51
N HIS A 147 12.47 -12.06 9.27
CA HIS A 147 12.26 -10.67 8.86
C HIS A 147 10.88 -10.43 8.24
N LYS A 148 10.42 -9.18 8.27
CA LYS A 148 9.06 -8.77 7.90
C LYS A 148 9.06 -7.67 6.85
N CYS A 149 9.86 -7.80 5.80
CA CYS A 149 10.15 -6.69 4.89
C CYS A 149 9.27 -6.66 3.63
N PHE A 150 8.63 -7.76 3.26
CA PHE A 150 7.68 -7.83 2.15
C PHE A 150 6.27 -8.20 2.61
N PRO A 151 5.21 -7.47 2.24
CA PRO A 151 5.21 -6.19 1.52
C PRO A 151 5.64 -4.97 2.37
N ALA A 152 5.73 -3.80 1.74
CA ALA A 152 6.13 -2.54 2.36
C ALA A 152 5.04 -1.96 3.29
N GLY A 153 5.14 -2.29 4.57
CA GLY A 153 4.19 -1.84 5.60
C GLY A 153 4.07 -0.32 5.71
N HIS A 154 5.18 0.42 5.60
CA HIS A 154 5.12 1.87 5.71
C HIS A 154 4.48 2.54 4.49
N ALA A 155 4.70 2.03 3.29
CA ALA A 155 4.04 2.55 2.08
C ALA A 155 2.51 2.39 2.15
N SER A 156 2.02 1.34 2.84
CA SER A 156 0.59 1.05 2.97
C SER A 156 -0.19 2.18 3.66
N ILE A 157 0.43 2.91 4.59
CA ILE A 157 -0.25 4.01 5.30
C ILE A 157 -0.54 5.21 4.39
N GLY A 158 0.10 5.30 3.22
CA GLY A 158 -0.23 6.27 2.17
C GLY A 158 -1.14 5.65 1.11
N TYR A 159 -0.73 4.53 0.51
CA TYR A 159 -1.47 3.90 -0.59
C TYR A 159 -2.89 3.47 -0.24
N ALA A 160 -3.17 3.11 1.03
CA ALA A 160 -4.51 2.78 1.48
C ALA A 160 -5.50 3.95 1.27
N TRP A 161 -5.03 5.20 1.34
CA TRP A 161 -5.84 6.39 1.07
C TRP A 161 -6.16 6.61 -0.41
N GLY A 162 -5.61 5.80 -1.33
CA GLY A 162 -6.10 5.74 -2.71
C GLY A 162 -7.61 5.40 -2.78
N ALA A 163 -8.17 4.83 -1.72
CA ALA A 163 -9.60 4.66 -1.51
C ALA A 163 -10.42 5.96 -1.58
N LEU A 164 -9.80 7.13 -1.33
CA LEU A 164 -10.44 8.44 -1.48
C LEU A 164 -10.95 8.69 -2.89
N TYR A 165 -10.35 8.06 -3.91
CA TYR A 165 -10.89 8.06 -5.27
C TYR A 165 -12.35 7.60 -5.31
N TYR A 166 -12.63 6.45 -4.70
CA TYR A 166 -13.96 5.86 -4.70
C TYR A 166 -14.90 6.60 -3.76
N PHE A 167 -14.38 7.07 -2.62
CA PHE A 167 -15.13 7.91 -1.69
C PHE A 167 -15.66 9.18 -2.36
N PHE A 168 -14.79 9.94 -3.03
CA PHE A 168 -15.20 11.14 -3.75
C PHE A 168 -16.00 10.81 -5.00
N LYS A 169 -15.71 9.71 -5.71
CA LYS A 169 -16.57 9.26 -6.81
C LYS A 169 -18.03 9.06 -6.38
N ALA A 170 -18.26 8.62 -5.14
CA ALA A 170 -19.62 8.44 -4.60
C ALA A 170 -20.24 9.73 -4.04
N THR A 171 -19.43 10.64 -3.49
CA THR A 171 -19.93 11.79 -2.70
C THR A 171 -19.73 13.16 -3.36
N ARG A 172 -18.60 13.36 -4.04
CA ARG A 172 -18.19 14.61 -4.72
C ARG A 172 -17.30 14.29 -5.94
N PRO A 173 -17.86 13.84 -7.07
CA PRO A 173 -17.09 13.23 -8.17
C PRO A 173 -15.95 14.09 -8.75
N ASN A 174 -16.08 15.42 -8.69
CA ASN A 174 -15.07 16.36 -9.16
C ASN A 174 -13.72 16.22 -8.42
N TRP A 175 -13.73 15.69 -7.19
CA TRP A 175 -12.54 15.54 -6.34
C TRP A 175 -11.90 14.15 -6.40
N ARG A 176 -12.45 13.21 -7.18
CA ARG A 176 -11.99 11.81 -7.22
C ARG A 176 -10.51 11.67 -7.58
N TRP A 177 -10.04 12.44 -8.53
CA TRP A 177 -8.65 12.37 -9.00
C TRP A 177 -7.69 13.02 -8.01
N LEU A 178 -8.12 14.07 -7.30
CA LEU A 178 -7.31 14.63 -6.21
C LEU A 178 -7.16 13.62 -5.07
N GLY A 179 -8.25 12.93 -4.68
CA GLY A 179 -8.18 11.87 -3.67
C GLY A 179 -7.23 10.73 -4.08
N LEU A 180 -7.27 10.31 -5.35
CA LEU A 180 -6.33 9.32 -5.86
C LEU A 180 -4.88 9.83 -5.80
N ALA A 181 -4.64 11.04 -6.31
CA ALA A 181 -3.32 11.65 -6.35
C ALA A 181 -2.72 11.80 -4.94
N ALA A 182 -3.53 12.20 -3.96
CA ALA A 182 -3.11 12.30 -2.56
C ALA A 182 -2.65 10.95 -1.99
N GLY A 183 -3.41 9.87 -2.20
CA GLY A 183 -3.04 8.54 -1.74
C GLY A 183 -1.80 7.98 -2.45
N LEU A 184 -1.72 8.12 -3.77
CA LEU A 184 -0.59 7.63 -4.57
C LEU A 184 0.71 8.39 -4.26
N SER A 185 0.66 9.73 -4.20
CA SER A 185 1.83 10.55 -3.88
C SER A 185 2.33 10.30 -2.47
N THR A 186 1.43 10.23 -1.48
CA THR A 186 1.82 9.93 -0.09
C THR A 186 2.44 8.54 0.00
N GLY A 187 1.82 7.52 -0.61
CA GLY A 187 2.37 6.16 -0.61
C GLY A 187 3.74 6.07 -1.30
N ALA A 188 3.92 6.78 -2.41
CA ALA A 188 5.21 6.83 -3.13
C ALA A 188 6.29 7.52 -2.30
N ILE A 189 6.00 8.67 -1.69
CA ILE A 189 6.94 9.38 -0.82
C ILE A 189 7.38 8.49 0.35
N LEU A 190 6.41 7.80 0.99
CA LEU A 190 6.68 6.93 2.12
C LEU A 190 7.43 5.66 1.73
N GLY A 191 7.11 5.08 0.58
CA GLY A 191 7.84 3.94 0.00
C GLY A 191 9.28 4.30 -0.34
N LEU A 192 9.48 5.37 -1.12
CA LEU A 192 10.82 5.90 -1.44
C LEU A 192 11.63 6.23 -0.19
N THR A 193 11.00 6.78 0.85
CA THR A 193 11.67 6.99 2.14
C THR A 193 12.22 5.68 2.69
N GLN A 194 11.45 4.59 2.65
CA GLN A 194 11.92 3.29 3.13
C GLN A 194 12.98 2.66 2.22
N GLN A 195 12.91 2.86 0.91
CA GLN A 195 13.96 2.42 -0.01
C GLN A 195 15.28 3.14 0.27
N ILE A 196 15.25 4.47 0.44
CA ILE A 196 16.42 5.29 0.81
C ILE A 196 17.02 4.82 2.14
N ARG A 197 16.18 4.45 3.09
CA ARG A 197 16.62 3.92 4.39
C ARG A 197 17.21 2.50 4.29
N GLY A 198 17.04 1.78 3.18
CA GLY A 198 17.42 0.38 3.04
C GLY A 198 16.41 -0.60 3.64
N ALA A 199 15.16 -0.20 3.88
CA ALA A 199 14.17 -1.06 4.53
C ALA A 199 13.36 -1.91 3.53
N HIS A 200 13.16 -1.43 2.30
CA HIS A 200 12.29 -2.06 1.30
C HIS A 200 12.86 -1.96 -0.11
N PHE A 201 12.51 -2.93 -0.96
CA PHE A 201 12.72 -2.88 -2.40
C PHE A 201 11.50 -2.27 -3.12
N ILE A 202 11.63 -1.95 -4.41
CA ILE A 202 10.55 -1.36 -5.22
C ILE A 202 9.37 -2.33 -5.36
N SER A 203 9.65 -3.62 -5.56
CA SER A 203 8.61 -4.66 -5.59
C SER A 203 7.74 -4.67 -4.33
N HIS A 204 8.33 -4.40 -3.16
CA HIS A 204 7.60 -4.38 -1.89
C HIS A 204 6.56 -3.25 -1.88
N ASP A 205 6.93 -2.08 -2.39
CA ASP A 205 6.05 -0.91 -2.52
C ASP A 205 4.96 -1.15 -3.56
N LEU A 206 5.32 -1.73 -4.72
CA LEU A 206 4.39 -2.04 -5.78
C LEU A 206 3.32 -3.06 -5.34
N THR A 207 3.72 -4.15 -4.69
CA THR A 207 2.79 -5.13 -4.12
C THR A 207 1.86 -4.46 -3.12
N THR A 208 2.39 -3.58 -2.28
CA THR A 208 1.57 -2.83 -1.30
C THR A 208 0.53 -1.95 -1.97
N LEU A 209 0.93 -1.20 -3.01
CA LEU A 209 0.02 -0.39 -3.81
C LEU A 209 -1.12 -1.24 -4.38
N VAL A 210 -0.78 -2.37 -5.01
CA VAL A 210 -1.77 -3.28 -5.61
C VAL A 210 -2.75 -3.80 -4.56
N LEU A 211 -2.26 -4.28 -3.42
CA LEU A 211 -3.12 -4.74 -2.32
C LEU A 211 -4.08 -3.64 -1.84
N CYS A 212 -3.57 -2.41 -1.64
CA CYS A 212 -4.38 -1.28 -1.21
C CYS A 212 -5.48 -0.93 -2.23
N LEU A 213 -5.15 -0.88 -3.53
CA LEU A 213 -6.11 -0.59 -4.59
C LEU A 213 -7.18 -1.67 -4.74
N LEU A 214 -6.81 -2.95 -4.58
CA LEU A 214 -7.75 -4.07 -4.62
C LEU A 214 -8.72 -4.03 -3.44
N CYS A 215 -8.24 -3.76 -2.23
CA CYS A 215 -9.08 -3.58 -1.04
C CYS A 215 -10.07 -2.43 -1.25
N ALA A 216 -9.58 -1.27 -1.70
CA ALA A 216 -10.43 -0.12 -2.00
C ALA A 216 -11.50 -0.44 -3.03
N ARG A 217 -11.11 -1.07 -4.15
CA ARG A 217 -12.05 -1.49 -5.19
C ARG A 217 -13.11 -2.43 -4.64
N LEU A 218 -12.71 -3.43 -3.85
CA LEU A 218 -13.61 -4.43 -3.29
C LEU A 218 -14.60 -3.81 -2.30
N SER A 219 -14.12 -3.08 -1.29
CA SER A 219 -14.96 -2.47 -0.26
C SER A 219 -16.01 -1.52 -0.85
N PHE A 220 -15.63 -0.68 -1.82
CA PHE A 220 -16.57 0.26 -2.43
C PHE A 220 -17.56 -0.40 -3.40
N ASN A 221 -17.20 -1.48 -4.09
CA ASN A 221 -18.18 -2.22 -4.87
C ASN A 221 -19.23 -2.88 -3.96
N LEU A 222 -18.76 -3.52 -2.89
CA LEU A 222 -19.64 -4.25 -1.98
C LEU A 222 -20.59 -3.33 -1.22
N MET A 223 -20.13 -2.14 -0.81
CA MET A 223 -20.90 -1.26 0.07
C MET A 223 -21.64 -0.14 -0.65
N VAL A 224 -21.14 0.33 -1.80
CA VAL A 224 -21.67 1.52 -2.48
C VAL A 224 -22.18 1.18 -3.87
N PHE A 225 -21.30 0.80 -4.80
CA PHE A 225 -21.65 0.75 -6.22
C PHE A 225 -22.58 -0.41 -6.61
N ASN A 226 -22.61 -1.52 -5.86
CA ASN A 226 -23.54 -2.62 -6.10
C ASN A 226 -24.81 -2.55 -5.23
N ARG A 227 -24.86 -1.68 -4.22
CA ARG A 227 -25.99 -1.60 -3.26
C ARG A 227 -26.90 -0.41 -3.49
N LEU A 228 -26.43 0.65 -4.15
CA LEU A 228 -27.19 1.86 -4.36
C LEU A 228 -27.60 2.00 -5.83
N PRO A 229 -28.88 2.29 -6.14
CA PRO A 229 -29.29 2.59 -7.50
C PRO A 229 -28.52 3.82 -7.99
N THR A 230 -27.88 3.70 -9.15
CA THR A 230 -27.28 4.85 -9.83
C THR A 230 -28.38 5.84 -10.14
N LYS A 231 -28.31 7.05 -9.59
CA LYS A 231 -29.16 8.16 -10.09
C LYS A 231 -28.86 8.29 -11.58
N LYS A 232 -29.87 8.03 -12.41
CA LYS A 232 -29.83 8.29 -13.85
C LYS A 232 -29.67 9.78 -14.11
#